data_AF-A0A350IUL2-F1
#
_entry.id   AF-A0A350IUL2-F1
#
_cell.length_a   1.000
_cell.length_b   1.000
_cell.length_c   1.000
_cell.angle_alpha   90.00
_cell.angle_beta   90.00
_cell.angle_gamma   90.00
#
_symmetry.space_group_name_H-M   'P 1'
#
loop_
_entity.id
_entity.type
_entity.pdbx_description
1 polymer ?
#
loop_
_entity_poly.entity_id
_entity_poly.type
_entity_poly.pdbx_seq_one_letter_code
_entity_poly.pdbx_strand_id
1 'polypeptide(L)'
;MMVRDASVVARRALGFLRKMPEASQCFEVCFVDTGSTDGTPDAIMRECAALGVRCEGTAISSTSRPDLYFPDVASSYEPHVVPFPTGQMLLSDWAAARNLGLDMCRGEWVMKLDADDVVLRPDNILPGIRSLSATRRDVEIVACPYEVCGAGGETLYVTMYTRFWRNKPEIRFRQKCHENVDWCRGVGGSNWLMTNHGLSFRDLRDCPSRVPYRNYKVLLHEYQNLVGAGLEPGLHLLFYLADEALEVDPGFAHELTDRIATTNDGRGFLHPIDEAWVRLIRGSSCEKRELVDEAANEYARAAACGSGRAQLRLAMLGRMFRHDNWRRNLVEAIAANEGRCWPRY
;
A
#
# COMPACT_ATOMS: atom_id res chain seq x y z
N MET A 1 -0.64 1.21 -16.32
CA MET A 1 0.46 0.24 -16.07
C MET A 1 0.55 -0.66 -17.29
N MET A 2 1.57 -0.55 -18.15
CA MET A 2 1.74 -1.50 -19.25
C MET A 2 2.55 -2.69 -18.75
N VAL A 3 1.90 -3.84 -18.60
CA VAL A 3 2.59 -5.09 -18.28
C VAL A 3 2.79 -5.87 -19.58
N ARG A 4 4.01 -6.38 -19.75
CA ARG A 4 4.29 -7.46 -20.69
C ARG A 4 4.28 -8.75 -19.87
N ASP A 5 3.10 -9.39 -19.79
CA ASP A 5 2.77 -10.68 -19.16
C ASP A 5 2.07 -10.68 -17.77
N ALA A 6 1.28 -9.65 -17.49
CA ALA A 6 0.25 -9.63 -16.46
C ALA A 6 -0.76 -10.79 -16.59
N SER A 7 -0.89 -11.41 -17.77
CA SER A 7 -1.75 -12.59 -17.94
C SER A 7 -1.28 -13.76 -17.07
N VAL A 8 0.04 -14.01 -16.99
CA VAL A 8 0.63 -15.04 -16.12
C VAL A 8 0.53 -14.61 -14.66
N VAL A 9 0.84 -13.35 -14.40
CA VAL A 9 0.86 -12.77 -13.05
C VAL A 9 -0.54 -12.82 -12.41
N ALA A 10 -1.59 -12.42 -13.13
CA ALA A 10 -2.97 -12.51 -12.67
C ALA A 10 -3.46 -13.97 -12.48
N ARG A 11 -3.09 -14.89 -13.39
CA ARG A 11 -3.38 -16.32 -13.19
C ARG A 11 -2.72 -16.86 -11.92
N ARG A 12 -1.51 -16.41 -11.60
CA ARG A 12 -0.80 -16.79 -10.37
C ARG A 12 -1.50 -16.21 -9.14
N ALA A 13 -1.91 -14.94 -9.18
CA ALA A 13 -2.65 -14.30 -8.09
C ALA A 13 -3.96 -15.03 -7.78
N LEU A 14 -4.66 -15.54 -8.80
CA LEU A 14 -5.91 -16.31 -8.64
C LEU A 14 -5.69 -17.82 -8.43
N GLY A 15 -4.45 -18.31 -8.59
CA GLY A 15 -4.14 -19.73 -8.55
C GLY A 15 -4.48 -20.41 -7.22
N PHE A 16 -4.67 -19.64 -6.15
CA PHE A 16 -5.12 -20.18 -4.87
C PHE A 16 -6.57 -20.68 -4.91
N LEU A 17 -7.43 -20.11 -5.76
CA LEU A 17 -8.83 -20.54 -5.89
C LEU A 17 -8.94 -21.99 -6.39
N ARG A 18 -7.99 -22.43 -7.24
CA ARG A 18 -7.90 -23.85 -7.69
C ARG A 18 -7.69 -24.82 -6.53
N LYS A 19 -7.12 -24.36 -5.43
CA LYS A 19 -6.85 -25.17 -4.23
C LYS A 19 -8.05 -25.23 -3.28
N MET A 20 -9.12 -24.50 -3.59
CA MET A 20 -10.31 -24.37 -2.76
C MET A 20 -11.51 -25.04 -3.43
N PRO A 21 -11.95 -26.21 -2.97
CA PRO A 21 -13.13 -26.89 -3.53
C PRO A 21 -14.41 -26.05 -3.44
N GLU A 22 -14.51 -25.19 -2.42
CA GLU A 22 -15.66 -24.32 -2.15
C GLU A 22 -15.55 -22.94 -2.85
N ALA A 23 -14.58 -22.75 -3.75
CA ALA A 23 -14.27 -21.44 -4.32
C ALA A 23 -15.48 -20.76 -4.97
N SER A 24 -16.22 -21.49 -5.80
CA SER A 24 -17.40 -20.97 -6.53
C SER A 24 -18.57 -20.57 -5.62
N GLN A 25 -18.60 -21.07 -4.39
CA GLN A 25 -19.65 -20.79 -3.41
C GLN A 25 -19.27 -19.64 -2.46
N CYS A 26 -17.98 -19.48 -2.20
CA CYS A 26 -17.49 -18.56 -1.17
C CYS A 26 -16.82 -17.29 -1.72
N PHE A 27 -16.43 -17.28 -2.99
CA PHE A 27 -15.70 -16.17 -3.60
C PHE A 27 -16.40 -15.62 -4.83
N GLU A 28 -16.19 -14.33 -5.02
CA GLU A 28 -16.31 -13.64 -6.30
C GLU A 28 -15.02 -12.87 -6.56
N VAL A 29 -14.73 -12.61 -7.83
CA VAL A 29 -13.57 -11.82 -8.24
C VAL A 29 -14.06 -10.52 -8.86
N CYS A 30 -13.61 -9.41 -8.31
CA CYS A 30 -13.83 -8.07 -8.87
C CYS A 30 -12.48 -7.49 -9.26
N PHE A 31 -12.32 -6.99 -10.49
CA PHE A 31 -11.05 -6.38 -10.93
C PHE A 31 -11.24 -5.07 -11.68
N VAL A 32 -10.25 -4.18 -11.54
CA VAL A 32 -10.17 -2.94 -12.30
C VAL A 32 -8.87 -2.97 -13.10
N ASP A 33 -8.99 -3.01 -14.42
CA ASP A 33 -7.85 -2.87 -15.30
C ASP A 33 -7.51 -1.39 -15.49
N THR A 34 -6.23 -1.05 -15.32
CA THR A 34 -5.69 0.32 -15.41
C THR A 34 -4.75 0.48 -16.61
N GLY A 35 -5.03 -0.29 -17.67
CA GLY A 35 -4.34 -0.22 -18.96
C GLY A 35 -3.36 -1.37 -19.20
N SER A 36 -3.73 -2.61 -18.83
CA SER A 36 -3.01 -3.80 -19.26
C SER A 36 -3.01 -3.93 -20.79
N THR A 37 -1.95 -4.51 -21.35
CA THR A 37 -1.74 -4.59 -22.81
C THR A 37 -1.60 -6.03 -23.31
N ASP A 38 -1.85 -7.01 -22.46
CA ASP A 38 -1.49 -8.41 -22.65
C ASP A 38 -2.65 -9.38 -22.39
N GLY A 39 -3.89 -8.88 -22.47
CA GLY A 39 -5.09 -9.70 -22.30
C GLY A 39 -5.32 -10.17 -20.87
N THR A 40 -4.76 -9.48 -19.87
CA THR A 40 -4.99 -9.77 -18.44
C THR A 40 -6.47 -9.87 -18.06
N PRO A 41 -7.36 -8.93 -18.46
CA PRO A 41 -8.80 -9.05 -18.22
C PRO A 41 -9.37 -10.38 -18.73
N ASP A 42 -9.06 -10.75 -19.97
CA ASP A 42 -9.56 -11.98 -20.56
C ASP A 42 -9.01 -13.22 -19.85
N ALA A 43 -7.76 -13.17 -19.38
CA ALA A 43 -7.16 -14.25 -18.61
C ALA A 43 -7.86 -14.45 -17.26
N ILE A 44 -8.16 -13.35 -16.54
CA ILE A 44 -8.93 -13.39 -15.29
C ILE A 44 -10.33 -13.96 -15.53
N MET A 45 -11.04 -13.44 -16.54
CA MET A 45 -12.39 -13.89 -16.86
C MET A 45 -12.44 -15.38 -17.23
N ARG A 46 -11.49 -15.87 -18.05
CA ARG A 46 -11.39 -17.30 -18.39
C ARG A 46 -11.11 -18.17 -17.17
N GLU A 47 -10.20 -17.73 -16.30
CA GLU A 47 -9.85 -18.46 -15.08
C GLU A 47 -11.06 -18.60 -14.14
N CYS A 48 -11.77 -17.49 -13.88
CA CYS A 48 -12.96 -17.50 -13.06
C CYS A 48 -14.08 -18.36 -13.67
N ALA A 49 -14.29 -18.28 -14.98
CA ALA A 49 -15.26 -19.12 -15.68
C ALA A 49 -14.96 -20.61 -15.55
N ALA A 50 -13.68 -21.00 -15.67
CA ALA A 50 -13.25 -22.40 -15.49
C ALA A 50 -13.49 -22.91 -14.06
N LEU A 51 -13.44 -22.02 -13.07
CA LEU A 51 -13.67 -22.33 -11.66
C LEU A 51 -15.14 -22.19 -11.23
N GLY A 52 -16.02 -21.71 -12.12
CA GLY A 52 -17.40 -21.36 -11.77
C GLY A 52 -17.51 -20.22 -10.76
N VAL A 53 -16.47 -19.41 -10.61
CA VAL A 53 -16.42 -18.25 -9.71
C VAL A 53 -17.02 -17.05 -10.42
N ARG A 54 -17.95 -16.33 -9.77
CA ARG A 54 -18.48 -15.07 -10.31
C ARG A 54 -17.32 -14.10 -10.52
N CYS A 55 -17.28 -13.47 -11.70
CA CYS A 55 -16.29 -12.45 -12.02
C CYS A 55 -16.97 -11.21 -12.60
N GLU A 56 -16.63 -10.05 -12.05
CA GLU A 56 -17.05 -8.74 -12.54
C GLU A 56 -15.78 -7.88 -12.74
N GLY A 57 -15.70 -7.17 -13.87
CA GLY A 57 -14.50 -6.44 -14.21
C GLY A 57 -14.80 -5.19 -15.01
N THR A 58 -13.98 -4.16 -14.81
CA THR A 58 -14.05 -2.92 -15.58
C THR A 58 -12.65 -2.46 -15.97
N ALA A 59 -12.56 -1.70 -17.06
CA ALA A 59 -11.30 -1.12 -17.51
C ALA A 59 -11.41 0.42 -17.49
N ILE A 60 -10.41 1.06 -16.91
CA ILE A 60 -10.27 2.52 -16.94
C ILE A 60 -9.06 2.90 -17.78
N SER A 61 -9.22 4.01 -18.51
CA SER A 61 -8.18 4.63 -19.33
C SER A 61 -8.30 6.14 -19.25
N SER A 62 -7.30 6.85 -19.76
CA SER A 62 -7.35 8.31 -19.89
C SER A 62 -8.50 8.80 -20.77
N THR A 63 -9.08 7.93 -21.61
CA THR A 63 -10.24 8.27 -22.45
C THR A 63 -11.56 8.05 -21.70
N SER A 64 -11.69 6.96 -20.93
CA SER A 64 -12.94 6.67 -20.20
C SER A 64 -13.05 7.43 -18.87
N ARG A 65 -11.92 7.75 -18.25
CA ARG A 65 -11.81 8.43 -16.96
C ARG A 65 -10.71 9.49 -16.99
N PRO A 66 -10.82 10.52 -17.86
CA PRO A 66 -9.79 11.56 -17.97
C PRO A 66 -9.53 12.29 -16.65
N ASP A 67 -10.52 12.35 -15.76
CA ASP A 67 -10.44 12.91 -14.40
C ASP A 67 -9.40 12.21 -13.52
N LEU A 68 -9.07 10.96 -13.82
CA LEU A 68 -8.10 10.17 -13.06
C LEU A 68 -6.70 10.20 -13.65
N TYR A 69 -6.47 10.87 -14.79
CA TYR A 69 -5.18 10.84 -15.49
C TYR A 69 -4.60 12.23 -15.72
N PHE A 70 -3.28 12.29 -15.81
CA PHE A 70 -2.55 13.51 -16.17
C PHE A 70 -1.42 13.18 -17.15
N PRO A 71 -0.98 14.15 -17.98
CA PRO A 71 0.09 13.91 -18.93
C PRO A 71 1.46 13.84 -18.24
N ASP A 72 2.24 12.78 -18.49
CA ASP A 72 3.61 12.61 -18.01
C ASP A 72 4.62 13.24 -18.99
N VAL A 73 4.62 14.56 -18.98
CA VAL A 73 5.50 15.43 -19.79
C VAL A 73 6.24 16.38 -18.87
N ALA A 74 7.41 16.86 -19.29
CA ALA A 74 8.27 17.72 -18.46
C ALA A 74 7.52 18.94 -17.87
N SER A 75 6.68 19.60 -18.68
CA SER A 75 5.91 20.78 -18.27
C SER A 75 4.88 20.49 -17.17
N SER A 76 4.49 19.24 -16.95
CA SER A 76 3.57 18.86 -15.87
C SER A 76 4.20 18.95 -14.49
N TYR A 77 5.53 19.08 -14.41
CA TYR A 77 6.29 18.96 -13.18
C TYR A 77 7.05 20.24 -12.81
N GLU A 78 7.11 21.22 -13.70
CA GLU A 78 7.78 22.50 -13.44
C GLU A 78 7.24 23.19 -12.18
N PRO A 79 8.09 23.79 -11.33
CA PRO A 79 9.53 24.00 -11.52
C PRO A 79 10.42 22.82 -11.09
N HIS A 80 9.86 21.70 -10.65
CA HIS A 80 10.61 20.57 -10.11
C HIS A 80 11.20 19.68 -11.20
N VAL A 81 12.32 19.05 -10.88
CA VAL A 81 12.99 18.11 -11.80
C VAL A 81 12.33 16.74 -11.69
N VAL A 82 11.94 16.19 -12.84
CA VAL A 82 11.43 14.81 -12.96
C VAL A 82 12.20 14.08 -14.05
N PRO A 83 12.81 12.92 -13.74
CA PRO A 83 13.52 12.12 -14.71
C PRO A 83 12.55 11.24 -15.52
N PHE A 84 12.94 10.99 -16.77
CA PHE A 84 12.26 10.07 -17.69
C PHE A 84 10.74 10.31 -17.86
N PRO A 85 10.27 11.51 -18.27
CA PRO A 85 8.87 11.67 -18.69
C PRO A 85 8.55 10.72 -19.84
N THR A 86 7.46 9.96 -19.72
CA THR A 86 7.11 8.92 -20.70
C THR A 86 6.36 9.46 -21.92
N GLY A 87 5.82 10.68 -21.85
CA GLY A 87 4.93 11.25 -22.86
C GLY A 87 3.53 10.60 -22.89
N GLN A 88 3.21 9.75 -21.91
CA GLN A 88 1.93 9.04 -21.81
C GLN A 88 1.03 9.68 -20.76
N MET A 89 -0.24 9.29 -20.74
CA MET A 89 -1.15 9.64 -19.65
C MET A 89 -0.90 8.69 -18.46
N LEU A 90 -0.59 9.24 -17.29
CA LEU A 90 -0.42 8.49 -16.05
C LEU A 90 -1.68 8.56 -15.19
N LEU A 91 -2.04 7.41 -14.59
CA LEU A 91 -3.08 7.35 -13.56
C LEU A 91 -2.60 8.13 -12.33
N SER A 92 -3.32 9.20 -12.01
CA SER A 92 -3.07 10.11 -10.89
C SER A 92 -3.78 9.70 -9.61
N ASP A 93 -4.80 8.85 -9.65
CA ASP A 93 -5.58 8.48 -8.46
C ASP A 93 -5.85 6.97 -8.41
N TRP A 94 -4.98 6.28 -7.67
CA TRP A 94 -5.03 4.84 -7.46
C TRP A 94 -6.12 4.44 -6.47
N ALA A 95 -6.47 5.31 -5.51
CA ALA A 95 -7.58 5.06 -4.60
C ALA A 95 -8.92 5.07 -5.34
N ALA A 96 -9.14 6.05 -6.22
CA ALA A 96 -10.34 6.11 -7.06
C ALA A 96 -10.49 4.85 -7.92
N ALA A 97 -9.41 4.41 -8.58
CA ALA A 97 -9.41 3.17 -9.35
C ALA A 97 -9.79 1.95 -8.49
N ARG A 98 -9.22 1.82 -7.28
CA ARG A 98 -9.55 0.71 -6.39
C ARG A 98 -10.95 0.78 -5.81
N ASN A 99 -11.46 1.99 -5.56
CA ASN A 99 -12.82 2.19 -5.07
C ASN A 99 -13.87 1.77 -6.11
N LEU A 100 -13.61 1.91 -7.42
CA LEU A 100 -14.45 1.30 -8.47
C LEU A 100 -14.52 -0.22 -8.33
N GLY A 101 -13.39 -0.86 -7.99
CA GLY A 101 -13.32 -2.30 -7.71
C GLY A 101 -14.17 -2.68 -6.50
N LEU A 102 -14.06 -1.88 -5.45
CA LEU A 102 -14.78 -2.08 -4.20
C LEU A 102 -16.30 -1.91 -4.38
N ASP A 103 -16.73 -0.99 -5.24
CA ASP A 103 -18.16 -0.77 -5.54
C ASP A 103 -18.80 -1.96 -6.29
N MET A 104 -18.00 -2.83 -6.93
CA MET A 104 -18.49 -4.09 -7.54
C MET A 104 -18.60 -5.25 -6.53
N CYS A 105 -17.93 -5.17 -5.38
CA CYS A 105 -17.91 -6.25 -4.38
C CYS A 105 -19.25 -6.37 -3.65
N ARG A 106 -19.71 -7.61 -3.48
CA ARG A 106 -20.98 -8.00 -2.84
C ARG A 106 -20.78 -8.90 -1.62
N GLY A 107 -19.64 -9.58 -1.53
CA GLY A 107 -19.29 -10.42 -0.38
C GLY A 107 -19.27 -9.64 0.94
N GLU A 108 -19.46 -10.35 2.07
CA GLU A 108 -19.39 -9.74 3.42
C GLU A 108 -17.98 -9.21 3.73
N TRP A 109 -16.97 -9.88 3.20
CA TRP A 109 -15.56 -9.54 3.33
C TRP A 109 -14.95 -9.29 1.96
N VAL A 110 -14.04 -8.32 1.91
CA VAL A 110 -13.25 -7.99 0.73
C VAL A 110 -11.80 -8.37 0.99
N MET A 111 -11.15 -8.95 0.00
CA MET A 111 -9.72 -9.26 0.02
C MET A 111 -8.99 -8.45 -1.07
N LYS A 112 -7.92 -7.74 -0.72
CA LYS A 112 -7.05 -7.05 -1.70
C LYS A 112 -5.96 -7.98 -2.23
N LEU A 113 -5.91 -8.13 -3.54
CA LEU A 113 -4.77 -8.69 -4.26
C LEU A 113 -4.33 -7.71 -5.34
N ASP A 114 -3.07 -7.29 -5.28
CA ASP A 114 -2.41 -6.69 -6.43
C ASP A 114 -2.03 -7.82 -7.41
N ALA A 115 -1.83 -7.51 -8.70
CA ALA A 115 -1.66 -8.56 -9.71
C ALA A 115 -0.42 -9.44 -9.44
N ASP A 116 0.65 -8.86 -8.89
CA ASP A 116 1.91 -9.51 -8.52
C ASP A 116 1.90 -10.19 -7.14
N ASP A 117 0.75 -10.24 -6.47
CA ASP A 117 0.61 -10.93 -5.19
C ASP A 117 0.41 -12.45 -5.33
N VAL A 118 0.87 -13.18 -4.32
CA VAL A 118 0.60 -14.62 -4.13
C VAL A 118 0.09 -14.88 -2.72
N VAL A 119 -0.98 -15.67 -2.60
CA VAL A 119 -1.49 -16.17 -1.31
C VAL A 119 -0.69 -17.40 -0.88
N LEU A 120 -0.01 -17.34 0.26
CA LEU A 120 0.89 -18.40 0.72
C LEU A 120 0.17 -19.54 1.44
N ARG A 121 -0.95 -19.24 2.10
CA ARG A 121 -1.69 -20.15 2.97
C ARG A 121 -3.19 -20.07 2.71
N PRO A 122 -3.63 -20.43 1.49
CA PRO A 122 -5.00 -20.20 1.08
C PRO A 122 -6.02 -20.97 1.91
N ASP A 123 -5.69 -22.18 2.37
CA ASP A 123 -6.57 -23.02 3.18
C ASP A 123 -7.02 -22.37 4.50
N ASN A 124 -6.28 -21.35 4.97
CA ASN A 124 -6.62 -20.59 6.18
C ASN A 124 -7.59 -19.43 5.95
N ILE A 125 -7.85 -19.03 4.69
CA ILE A 125 -8.71 -17.89 4.38
C ILE A 125 -10.12 -18.11 4.92
N LEU A 126 -10.80 -19.17 4.48
CA LEU A 126 -12.18 -19.42 4.88
C LEU A 126 -12.33 -19.70 6.39
N PRO A 127 -11.51 -20.58 7.02
CA PRO A 127 -11.56 -20.77 8.48
C PRO A 127 -11.31 -19.47 9.26
N GLY A 128 -10.32 -18.67 8.83
CA GLY A 128 -9.99 -17.40 9.47
C GLY A 128 -11.13 -16.40 9.40
N ILE A 129 -11.69 -16.17 8.21
CA ILE A 129 -12.80 -15.24 8.01
C ILE A 129 -14.08 -15.73 8.72
N ARG A 130 -14.40 -17.03 8.68
CA ARG A 130 -15.54 -17.61 9.42
C ARG A 130 -15.38 -17.42 10.92
N SER A 131 -14.18 -17.65 11.46
CA SER A 131 -13.87 -17.43 12.88
C SER A 131 -14.02 -15.96 13.28
N LEU A 132 -13.47 -15.03 12.49
CA LEU A 132 -13.62 -13.60 12.74
C LEU A 132 -15.09 -13.17 12.73
N SER A 133 -15.86 -13.67 11.77
CA SER A 133 -17.29 -13.35 11.66
C SER A 133 -18.11 -13.88 12.83
N ALA A 134 -17.75 -15.06 13.37
CA ALA A 134 -18.43 -15.67 14.50
C ALA A 134 -18.03 -15.05 15.86
N THR A 135 -16.75 -14.75 16.05
CA THR A 135 -16.18 -14.46 17.39
C THR A 135 -15.76 -13.00 17.58
N ARG A 136 -15.50 -12.25 16.50
CA ARG A 136 -14.92 -10.91 16.51
C ARG A 136 -15.67 -9.97 15.58
N ARG A 137 -16.97 -9.81 15.83
CA ARG A 137 -17.84 -8.90 15.05
C ARG A 137 -17.46 -7.43 15.18
N ASP A 138 -16.68 -7.09 16.19
CA ASP A 138 -16.08 -5.78 16.37
C ASP A 138 -15.03 -5.48 15.30
N VAL A 139 -14.30 -6.49 14.80
CA VAL A 139 -13.21 -6.33 13.82
C VAL A 139 -13.76 -6.01 12.44
N GLU A 140 -13.19 -4.98 11.83
CA GLU A 140 -13.61 -4.48 10.51
C GLU A 140 -12.51 -4.52 9.47
N ILE A 141 -11.26 -4.37 9.88
CA ILE A 141 -10.08 -4.38 8.99
C ILE A 141 -9.05 -5.33 9.57
N VAL A 142 -8.44 -6.15 8.71
CA VAL A 142 -7.42 -7.13 9.07
C VAL A 142 -6.14 -6.85 8.28
N ALA A 143 -5.07 -6.61 9.02
CA ALA A 143 -3.73 -6.54 8.48
C ALA A 143 -3.02 -7.89 8.64
N CYS A 144 -2.37 -8.32 7.56
CA CYS A 144 -1.74 -9.63 7.42
C CYS A 144 -0.25 -9.48 7.06
N PRO A 145 0.59 -10.47 7.41
CA PRO A 145 1.95 -10.56 6.93
C PRO A 145 2.02 -10.49 5.40
N TYR A 146 2.87 -9.58 4.94
CA TYR A 146 3.13 -9.29 3.54
C TYR A 146 4.62 -9.40 3.29
N GLU A 147 5.02 -10.48 2.64
CA GLU A 147 6.40 -10.75 2.26
C GLU A 147 6.74 -9.98 0.99
N VAL A 148 7.72 -9.09 1.07
CA VAL A 148 8.20 -8.35 -0.09
C VAL A 148 9.43 -9.05 -0.64
N CYS A 149 9.37 -9.54 -1.87
CA CYS A 149 10.48 -10.23 -2.51
C CYS A 149 11.34 -9.32 -3.40
N GLY A 150 12.60 -9.71 -3.57
CA GLY A 150 13.50 -9.17 -4.59
C GLY A 150 13.34 -9.89 -5.92
N ALA A 151 14.06 -9.43 -6.94
CA ALA A 151 13.97 -9.99 -8.29
C ALA A 151 14.37 -11.48 -8.38
N GLY A 152 15.16 -11.98 -7.42
CA GLY A 152 15.53 -13.40 -7.30
C GLY A 152 14.52 -14.26 -6.55
N GLY A 153 13.40 -13.68 -6.09
CA GLY A 153 12.37 -14.36 -5.31
C GLY A 153 12.68 -14.49 -3.81
N GLU A 154 13.84 -14.02 -3.36
CA GLU A 154 14.18 -13.95 -1.94
C GLU A 154 13.28 -12.95 -1.22
N THR A 155 12.70 -13.33 -0.08
CA THR A 155 12.03 -12.36 0.79
C THR A 155 13.06 -11.33 1.23
N LEU A 156 12.85 -10.05 0.95
CA LEU A 156 13.68 -8.95 1.42
C LEU A 156 13.31 -8.64 2.87
N TYR A 157 12.02 -8.35 3.10
CA TYR A 157 11.45 -8.05 4.42
C TYR A 157 9.99 -8.50 4.47
N VAL A 158 9.45 -8.61 5.69
CA VAL A 158 8.04 -8.86 5.95
C VAL A 158 7.45 -7.62 6.58
N THR A 159 6.24 -7.23 6.17
CA THR A 159 5.51 -6.13 6.79
C THR A 159 4.06 -6.50 7.04
N MET A 160 3.29 -5.65 7.69
CA MET A 160 1.86 -5.83 7.92
C MET A 160 1.08 -4.91 7.00
N TYR A 161 0.19 -5.49 6.17
CA TYR A 161 -0.60 -4.72 5.21
C TYR A 161 -2.07 -5.07 5.34
N THR A 162 -2.97 -4.09 5.19
CA THR A 162 -4.41 -4.32 5.21
C THR A 162 -4.81 -5.17 4.00
N ARG A 163 -5.30 -6.38 4.27
CA ARG A 163 -5.60 -7.37 3.22
C ARG A 163 -7.04 -7.82 3.22
N PHE A 164 -7.71 -7.79 4.37
CA PHE A 164 -9.13 -8.07 4.45
C PHE A 164 -9.87 -6.96 5.17
N TRP A 165 -11.11 -6.70 4.78
CA TRP A 165 -12.01 -5.83 5.53
C TRP A 165 -13.47 -6.20 5.27
N ARG A 166 -14.35 -5.77 6.17
CA ARG A 166 -15.80 -5.90 5.98
C ARG A 166 -16.24 -5.00 4.83
N ASN A 167 -17.11 -5.50 3.97
CA ASN A 167 -17.67 -4.73 2.88
C ASN A 167 -18.67 -3.71 3.40
N LYS A 168 -18.18 -2.53 3.77
CA LYS A 168 -18.95 -1.41 4.29
C LYS A 168 -18.72 -0.17 3.44
N PRO A 169 -19.76 0.63 3.15
CA PRO A 169 -19.61 1.84 2.34
C PRO A 169 -18.67 2.88 2.98
N GLU A 170 -18.49 2.84 4.30
CA GLU A 170 -17.58 3.72 5.04
C GLU A 170 -16.11 3.33 4.90
N ILE A 171 -15.81 2.11 4.49
CA ILE A 171 -14.44 1.62 4.31
C ILE A 171 -14.05 1.86 2.86
N ARG A 172 -13.10 2.76 2.61
CA ARG A 172 -12.69 3.17 1.25
C ARG A 172 -11.19 3.38 1.17
N PHE A 173 -10.63 3.20 -0.02
CA PHE A 173 -9.26 3.62 -0.30
C PHE A 173 -9.17 5.14 -0.25
N ARG A 174 -8.11 5.63 0.37
CA ARG A 174 -7.74 7.04 0.50
C ARG A 174 -6.34 7.26 -0.03
N GLN A 175 -6.04 8.51 -0.38
CA GLN A 175 -4.78 8.98 -0.96
C GLN A 175 -4.60 8.56 -2.41
N LYS A 176 -4.13 9.49 -3.24
CA LYS A 176 -3.98 9.26 -4.68
C LYS A 176 -2.90 8.24 -5.01
N CYS A 177 -1.88 8.15 -4.16
CA CYS A 177 -0.78 7.18 -4.22
C CYS A 177 -0.44 6.75 -2.79
N HIS A 178 0.22 5.59 -2.61
CA HIS A 178 0.41 4.96 -1.30
C HIS A 178 -0.91 4.80 -0.56
N GLU A 179 -1.94 4.44 -1.33
CA GLU A 179 -3.30 4.37 -0.84
C GLU A 179 -3.45 3.34 0.27
N ASN A 180 -4.28 3.67 1.26
CA ASN A 180 -4.65 2.75 2.32
C ASN A 180 -6.16 2.72 2.45
N VAL A 181 -6.67 1.58 2.91
CA VAL A 181 -8.08 1.45 3.27
C VAL A 181 -8.28 2.11 4.63
N ASP A 182 -9.21 3.05 4.70
CA ASP A 182 -9.52 3.80 5.92
C ASP A 182 -11.03 3.97 6.12
N TRP A 183 -11.43 4.23 7.37
CA TRP A 183 -12.81 4.45 7.77
C TRP A 183 -13.20 5.92 7.66
N CYS A 184 -14.20 6.21 6.85
CA CYS A 184 -14.53 7.58 6.43
C CYS A 184 -15.31 8.42 7.47
N ARG A 185 -15.78 7.86 8.60
CA ARG A 185 -16.58 8.60 9.60
C ARG A 185 -15.88 8.65 10.96
N GLY A 186 -15.46 9.87 11.34
CA GLY A 186 -14.66 10.16 12.53
C GLY A 186 -15.24 9.73 13.89
N VAL A 187 -14.34 9.83 14.88
CA VAL A 187 -14.52 9.60 16.32
C VAL A 187 -15.01 8.19 16.67
N GLY A 188 -14.24 7.21 16.23
CA GLY A 188 -14.36 5.86 16.75
C GLY A 188 -13.71 4.81 15.88
N GLY A 189 -12.49 5.10 15.41
CA GLY A 189 -11.76 4.38 14.36
C GLY A 189 -12.10 2.90 14.22
N SER A 190 -12.19 2.42 12.98
CA SER A 190 -12.44 1.02 12.67
C SER A 190 -11.58 0.10 13.54
N ASN A 191 -12.14 -1.01 14.03
CA ASN A 191 -11.35 -1.93 14.85
C ASN A 191 -10.47 -2.76 13.93
N TRP A 192 -9.16 -2.53 14.04
CA TRP A 192 -8.16 -3.23 13.27
C TRP A 192 -7.68 -4.46 14.04
N LEU A 193 -7.46 -5.54 13.30
CA LEU A 193 -6.78 -6.73 13.79
C LEU A 193 -5.50 -6.93 12.97
N MET A 194 -4.37 -7.00 13.67
CA MET A 194 -3.14 -7.55 13.10
C MET A 194 -3.08 -9.04 13.44
N THR A 195 -2.93 -9.89 12.43
CA THR A 195 -2.91 -11.34 12.65
C THR A 195 -1.77 -11.99 11.89
N ASN A 196 -1.06 -12.91 12.54
CA ASN A 196 -0.11 -13.81 11.89
C ASN A 196 -0.65 -15.24 11.76
N HIS A 197 -1.96 -15.46 12.05
CA HIS A 197 -2.62 -16.77 12.07
C HIS A 197 -2.83 -17.36 10.67
N GLY A 198 -1.74 -17.45 9.90
CA GLY A 198 -1.71 -18.16 8.64
C GLY A 198 -2.43 -17.48 7.48
N LEU A 199 -2.80 -16.20 7.59
CA LEU A 199 -3.16 -15.37 6.44
C LEU A 199 -1.92 -14.58 6.03
N SER A 200 -1.27 -14.97 4.94
CA SER A 200 -0.06 -14.30 4.48
C SER A 200 0.02 -14.25 2.95
N PHE A 201 0.64 -13.17 2.49
CA PHE A 201 0.71 -12.79 1.10
C PHE A 201 2.17 -12.47 0.74
N ARG A 202 2.51 -12.60 -0.54
CA ARG A 202 3.84 -12.33 -1.06
C ARG A 202 3.77 -11.46 -2.31
N ASP A 203 4.43 -10.31 -2.27
CA ASP A 203 4.75 -9.45 -3.42
C ASP A 203 5.96 -10.03 -4.14
N LEU A 204 5.78 -10.55 -5.36
CA LEU A 204 6.91 -11.08 -6.12
C LEU A 204 7.73 -10.01 -6.84
N ARG A 205 7.20 -8.79 -7.00
CA ARG A 205 7.85 -7.68 -7.71
C ARG A 205 8.42 -8.01 -9.08
N ASP A 206 7.95 -9.07 -9.71
CA ASP A 206 8.47 -9.60 -10.97
C ASP A 206 7.85 -8.93 -12.21
N CYS A 207 7.23 -7.76 -12.02
CA CYS A 207 6.72 -6.95 -13.11
C CYS A 207 7.90 -6.26 -13.84
N PRO A 208 8.19 -6.61 -15.11
CA PRO A 208 9.38 -6.15 -15.82
C PRO A 208 9.27 -4.70 -16.33
N SER A 209 8.14 -4.02 -16.13
CA SER A 209 7.81 -2.76 -16.79
C SER A 209 7.17 -1.77 -15.81
N ARG A 210 7.96 -1.29 -14.84
CA ARG A 210 7.54 -0.22 -13.92
C ARG A 210 7.91 1.13 -14.53
N VAL A 211 6.96 2.07 -14.56
CA VAL A 211 7.25 3.47 -14.93
C VAL A 211 8.21 4.03 -13.88
N PRO A 212 9.42 4.49 -14.27
CA PRO A 212 10.38 5.05 -13.32
C PRO A 212 9.78 6.21 -12.54
N TYR A 213 10.00 6.23 -11.23
CA TYR A 213 9.59 7.32 -10.33
C TYR A 213 8.09 7.67 -10.41
N ARG A 214 7.23 6.70 -10.77
CA ARG A 214 5.77 6.90 -10.91
C ARG A 214 5.13 7.48 -9.66
N ASN A 215 5.54 7.02 -8.47
CA ASN A 215 5.02 7.54 -7.20
C ASN A 215 5.36 9.02 -7.02
N TYR A 216 6.64 9.37 -7.16
CA TYR A 216 7.11 10.76 -7.12
C TYR A 216 6.29 11.65 -8.07
N LYS A 217 6.14 11.24 -9.33
CA LYS A 217 5.38 11.98 -10.35
C LYS A 217 3.92 12.24 -9.94
N VAL A 218 3.22 11.21 -9.44
CA VAL A 218 1.81 11.32 -9.03
C VAL A 218 1.66 12.22 -7.79
N LEU A 219 2.51 12.02 -6.79
CA LEU A 219 2.48 12.81 -5.55
C LEU A 219 2.84 14.27 -5.82
N LEU A 220 3.83 14.53 -6.67
CA LEU A 220 4.22 15.88 -7.07
C LEU A 220 3.07 16.59 -7.79
N HIS A 221 2.41 15.91 -8.73
CA HIS A 221 1.24 16.44 -9.42
C HIS A 221 0.10 16.78 -8.45
N GLU A 222 -0.18 15.92 -7.46
CA GLU A 222 -1.17 16.21 -6.43
C GLU A 222 -0.79 17.43 -5.58
N TYR A 223 0.46 17.48 -5.12
CA TYR A 223 1.00 18.59 -4.34
C TYR A 223 0.89 19.92 -5.09
N GLN A 224 1.28 19.97 -6.36
CA GLN A 224 1.22 21.17 -7.19
C GLN A 224 -0.22 21.63 -7.41
N ASN A 225 -1.16 20.72 -7.62
CA ASN A 225 -2.58 21.06 -7.75
C ASN A 225 -3.15 21.66 -6.47
N LEU A 226 -2.80 21.11 -5.29
CA LEU A 226 -3.25 21.63 -4.00
C LEU A 226 -2.66 23.03 -3.73
N VAL A 227 -1.34 23.16 -3.85
CA VAL A 227 -0.64 24.44 -3.63
C VAL A 227 -1.10 25.50 -4.62
N GLY A 228 -1.26 25.14 -5.90
CA GLY A 228 -1.77 26.04 -6.94
C GLY A 228 -3.22 26.49 -6.71
N ALA A 229 -4.02 25.68 -6.00
CA ALA A 229 -5.36 26.03 -5.56
C ALA A 229 -5.40 26.79 -4.22
N GLY A 230 -4.24 27.07 -3.60
CA GLY A 230 -4.15 27.70 -2.28
C GLY A 230 -4.57 26.79 -1.13
N LEU A 231 -4.54 25.47 -1.32
CA LEU A 231 -4.86 24.47 -0.31
C LEU A 231 -3.59 23.93 0.34
N GLU A 232 -3.63 23.76 1.66
CA GLU A 232 -2.50 23.17 2.40
C GLU A 232 -2.45 21.65 2.20
N PRO A 233 -1.32 21.10 1.70
CA PRO A 233 -1.12 19.66 1.60
C PRO A 233 -1.14 19.00 2.98
N GLY A 234 -1.84 17.86 3.09
CA GLY A 234 -1.83 17.07 4.31
C GLY A 234 -0.48 16.39 4.57
N LEU A 235 -0.18 16.10 5.84
CA LEU A 235 1.08 15.45 6.24
C LEU A 235 1.37 14.15 5.51
N HIS A 236 0.35 13.34 5.22
CA HIS A 236 0.51 12.09 4.49
C HIS A 236 1.17 12.34 3.12
N LEU A 237 0.63 13.28 2.34
CA LEU A 237 1.18 13.64 1.03
C LEU A 237 2.61 14.18 1.17
N LEU A 238 2.85 15.08 2.12
CA LEU A 238 4.19 15.66 2.33
C LEU A 238 5.24 14.60 2.66
N PHE A 239 4.92 13.66 3.56
CA PHE A 239 5.87 12.60 3.94
C PHE A 239 6.24 11.69 2.78
N TYR A 240 5.24 11.18 2.05
CA TYR A 240 5.50 10.28 0.93
C TYR A 240 6.14 11.01 -0.26
N LEU A 241 5.79 12.27 -0.50
CA LEU A 241 6.45 13.06 -1.54
C LEU A 241 7.91 13.31 -1.19
N ALA A 242 8.23 13.62 0.07
CA ALA A 242 9.62 13.81 0.51
C ALA A 242 10.45 12.52 0.38
N ASP A 243 9.87 11.37 0.75
CA ASP A 243 10.52 10.06 0.63
C ASP A 243 10.82 9.70 -0.84
N GLU A 244 9.85 9.91 -1.73
CA GLU A 244 10.00 9.60 -3.16
C GLU A 244 10.88 10.62 -3.90
N ALA A 245 10.91 11.88 -3.42
CA ALA A 245 11.79 12.92 -3.95
C ALA A 245 13.27 12.69 -3.56
N LEU A 246 13.54 11.89 -2.52
CA LEU A 246 14.88 11.76 -1.94
C LEU A 246 15.97 11.38 -2.96
N GLU A 247 15.65 10.48 -3.90
CA GLU A 247 16.59 10.02 -4.93
C GLU A 247 16.68 10.98 -6.14
N VAL A 248 15.68 11.85 -6.32
CA VAL A 248 15.48 12.61 -7.56
C VAL A 248 15.76 14.10 -7.37
N ASP A 249 15.20 14.68 -6.31
CA ASP A 249 15.32 16.08 -5.92
C ASP A 249 15.50 16.17 -4.39
N PRO A 250 16.72 15.88 -3.89
CA PRO A 250 17.00 15.89 -2.45
C PRO A 250 16.76 17.25 -1.79
N GLY A 251 16.97 18.34 -2.55
CA GLY A 251 16.73 19.70 -2.06
C GLY A 251 15.25 19.95 -1.78
N PHE A 252 14.39 19.55 -2.71
CA PHE A 252 12.94 19.60 -2.50
C PHE A 252 12.47 18.66 -1.39
N ALA A 253 13.06 17.46 -1.27
CA ALA A 253 12.80 16.56 -0.15
C ALA A 253 13.10 17.24 1.21
N HIS A 254 14.21 17.99 1.31
CA HIS A 254 14.55 18.73 2.53
C HIS A 254 13.53 19.84 2.83
N GLU A 255 13.15 20.62 1.83
CA GLU A 255 12.13 21.66 1.96
C GLU A 255 10.82 21.08 2.52
N LEU A 256 10.36 19.94 1.97
CA LEU A 256 9.16 19.27 2.46
C LEU A 256 9.32 18.80 3.91
N THR A 257 10.48 18.29 4.31
CA THR A 257 10.71 17.91 5.71
C THR A 257 10.77 19.12 6.65
N ASP A 258 11.27 20.28 6.21
CA ASP A 258 11.21 21.52 6.97
C ASP A 258 9.76 21.99 7.15
N ARG A 259 8.94 21.89 6.10
CA ARG A 259 7.50 22.16 6.18
C ARG A 259 6.81 21.23 7.17
N ILE A 260 7.10 19.93 7.13
CA ILE A 260 6.56 18.94 8.08
C ILE A 260 6.94 19.27 9.53
N ALA A 261 8.20 19.67 9.77
CA ALA A 261 8.68 20.03 11.10
C ALA A 261 8.02 21.30 11.65
N THR A 262 7.53 22.18 10.76
CA THR A 262 6.95 23.48 11.11
C THR A 262 5.41 23.49 11.12
N THR A 263 4.74 22.42 10.64
CA THR A 263 3.26 22.28 10.56
C THR A 263 2.45 22.29 11.87
N ASN A 264 2.94 22.90 12.96
CA ASN A 264 2.22 22.94 14.23
C ASN A 264 2.57 24.14 15.13
N ASP A 265 2.27 25.37 14.69
CA ASP A 265 2.31 26.63 15.48
C ASP A 265 3.51 26.78 16.46
N GLY A 266 4.70 26.28 16.09
CA GLY A 266 5.91 26.35 16.92
C GLY A 266 6.00 25.35 18.09
N ARG A 267 5.13 24.33 18.19
CA ARG A 267 5.15 23.30 19.25
C ARG A 267 6.01 22.06 18.94
N GLY A 268 6.64 22.00 17.76
CA GLY A 268 7.40 20.83 17.30
C GLY A 268 6.51 19.71 16.73
N PHE A 269 7.13 18.56 16.43
CA PHE A 269 6.47 17.43 15.76
C PHE A 269 5.18 16.99 16.47
N LEU A 270 4.14 16.68 15.68
CA LEU A 270 2.87 16.16 16.19
C LEU A 270 3.01 14.79 16.88
N HIS A 271 4.00 13.98 16.50
CA HIS A 271 4.20 12.65 17.03
C HIS A 271 5.66 12.16 16.88
N PRO A 272 6.26 11.46 17.87
CA PRO A 272 7.65 10.94 17.80
C PRO A 272 7.95 10.07 16.57
N ILE A 273 6.95 9.29 16.12
CA ILE A 273 7.06 8.44 14.92
C ILE A 273 7.19 9.29 13.65
N ASP A 274 6.56 10.46 13.60
CA ASP A 274 6.63 11.38 12.46
C ASP A 274 7.96 12.15 12.46
N GLU A 275 8.47 12.52 13.64
CA GLU A 275 9.84 13.01 13.82
C GLU A 275 10.90 11.99 13.35
N ALA A 276 10.75 10.74 13.76
CA ALA A 276 11.63 9.65 13.33
C ALA A 276 11.64 9.50 11.80
N TRP A 277 10.52 9.76 11.11
CA TRP A 277 10.49 9.71 9.65
C TRP A 277 11.24 10.86 9.01
N VAL A 278 11.08 12.09 9.53
CA VAL A 278 11.88 13.23 9.07
C VAL A 278 13.38 12.95 9.26
N ARG A 279 13.77 12.42 10.42
CA ARG A 279 15.17 12.04 10.70
C ARG A 279 15.68 10.99 9.71
N LEU A 280 14.85 9.99 9.38
CA LEU A 280 15.20 8.97 8.41
C LEU A 280 15.43 9.54 7.00
N ILE A 281 14.51 10.36 6.51
CA ILE A 281 14.62 10.99 5.18
C ILE A 281 15.91 11.82 5.12
N ARG A 282 16.12 12.70 6.11
CA ARG A 282 17.31 13.56 6.19
C ARG A 282 18.61 12.80 6.35
N GLY A 283 18.62 11.78 7.20
CA GLY A 283 19.78 10.91 7.43
C GLY A 283 20.21 10.22 6.14
N SER A 284 19.24 9.80 5.34
CA SER A 284 19.46 9.03 4.11
C SER A 284 19.94 9.89 2.94
N SER A 285 19.46 11.14 2.79
CA SER A 285 20.00 12.10 1.82
C SER A 285 21.42 12.58 2.15
N CYS A 286 21.76 12.67 3.43
CA CYS A 286 22.98 13.34 3.89
C CYS A 286 24.08 12.36 4.31
N GLU A 287 23.87 11.05 4.11
CA GLU A 287 24.72 9.98 4.65
C GLU A 287 24.98 10.09 6.17
N LYS A 288 24.08 10.76 6.90
CA LYS A 288 24.19 11.00 8.35
C LYS A 288 23.63 9.81 9.11
N ARG A 289 24.46 8.79 9.29
CA ARG A 289 24.13 7.53 9.96
C ARG A 289 23.48 7.70 11.34
N GLU A 290 23.92 8.70 12.11
CA GLU A 290 23.39 9.01 13.44
C GLU A 290 21.88 9.28 13.44
N LEU A 291 21.38 10.08 12.49
CA LEU A 291 19.95 10.39 12.36
C LEU A 291 19.13 9.15 12.04
N VAL A 292 19.71 8.22 11.28
CA VAL A 292 19.06 6.96 10.94
C VAL A 292 19.02 6.02 12.14
N ASP A 293 20.10 5.92 12.90
CA ASP A 293 20.16 5.11 14.12
C ASP A 293 19.17 5.63 15.17
N GLU A 294 19.05 6.96 15.33
CA GLU A 294 18.04 7.59 16.19
C GLU A 294 16.61 7.27 15.75
N ALA A 295 16.31 7.39 14.45
CA ALA A 295 15.01 7.03 13.90
C ALA A 295 14.69 5.56 14.14
N ALA A 296 15.65 4.65 13.92
CA ALA A 296 15.49 3.23 14.15
C ALA A 296 15.17 2.91 15.61
N ASN A 297 15.87 3.55 16.55
CA ASN A 297 15.61 3.40 17.99
C ASN A 297 14.21 3.87 18.38
N GLU A 298 13.76 5.01 17.87
CA GLU A 298 12.42 5.52 18.15
C GLU A 298 11.33 4.62 17.60
N TYR A 299 11.48 4.11 16.37
CA TYR A 299 10.52 3.14 15.86
C TYR A 299 10.54 1.82 16.64
N ALA A 300 11.69 1.35 17.10
CA ALA A 300 11.81 0.14 17.92
C ALA A 300 11.03 0.30 19.24
N ARG A 301 11.18 1.45 19.90
CA ARG A 301 10.42 1.81 21.11
C ARG A 301 8.92 1.86 20.83
N ALA A 302 8.52 2.59 19.80
CA ALA A 302 7.10 2.74 19.45
C ALA A 302 6.46 1.41 19.03
N ALA A 303 7.20 0.53 18.37
CA ALA A 303 6.72 -0.82 18.01
C ALA A 303 6.60 -1.75 19.22
N ALA A 304 7.49 -1.64 20.20
CA ALA A 304 7.38 -2.36 21.48
C ALA A 304 6.18 -1.88 22.30
N CYS A 305 5.84 -0.59 22.21
CA CYS A 305 4.56 -0.04 22.71
C CYS A 305 3.37 -0.36 21.80
N GLY A 306 3.62 -1.02 20.67
CA GLY A 306 2.59 -1.59 19.84
C GLY A 306 2.01 -0.68 18.75
N SER A 307 2.70 0.40 18.40
CA SER A 307 2.29 1.18 17.24
C SER A 307 2.46 0.37 15.95
N GLY A 308 1.35 -0.03 15.33
CA GLY A 308 1.36 -0.69 14.02
C GLY A 308 2.02 0.16 12.92
N ARG A 309 1.90 1.49 13.01
CA ARG A 309 2.59 2.44 12.12
C ARG A 309 4.11 2.40 12.34
N ALA A 310 4.57 2.28 13.58
CA ALA A 310 6.00 2.10 13.88
C ALA A 310 6.53 0.74 13.42
N GLN A 311 5.74 -0.34 13.54
CA GLN A 311 6.11 -1.66 13.03
C GLN A 311 6.25 -1.67 11.50
N LEU A 312 5.32 -1.04 10.78
CA LEU A 312 5.41 -0.84 9.33
C LEU A 312 6.68 -0.06 8.96
N ARG A 313 6.97 1.05 9.67
CA ARG A 313 8.14 1.89 9.43
C ARG A 313 9.46 1.21 9.81
N LEU A 314 9.51 0.39 10.86
CA LEU A 314 10.64 -0.51 11.16
C LEU A 314 10.89 -1.52 10.05
N ALA A 315 9.84 -2.15 9.53
CA ALA A 315 9.96 -3.09 8.43
C ALA A 315 10.51 -2.40 7.17
N MET A 316 10.10 -1.16 6.91
CA MET A 316 10.63 -0.33 5.82
C MET A 316 12.11 0.06 6.03
N LEU A 317 12.56 0.33 7.26
CA LEU A 317 13.98 0.56 7.57
C LEU A 317 14.87 -0.65 7.19
N GLY A 318 14.35 -1.86 7.33
CA GLY A 318 15.03 -3.09 6.88
C GLY A 318 15.31 -3.12 5.37
N ARG A 319 14.61 -2.32 4.56
CA ARG A 319 14.91 -2.11 3.14
C ARG A 319 16.16 -1.25 2.93
N MET A 320 16.38 -0.27 3.79
CA MET A 320 17.46 0.71 3.67
C MET A 320 18.79 0.18 4.23
N PHE A 321 18.73 -0.74 5.20
CA PHE A 321 19.90 -1.41 5.76
C PHE A 321 19.76 -2.93 5.60
N ARG A 322 20.49 -3.50 4.63
CA ARG A 322 20.74 -4.94 4.52
C ARG A 322 21.55 -5.44 5.73
N HIS A 323 20.94 -5.49 6.92
CA HIS A 323 21.58 -5.97 8.14
C HIS A 323 20.78 -7.14 8.73
N ASP A 324 21.47 -8.28 8.85
CA ASP A 324 20.92 -9.60 9.23
C ASP A 324 20.27 -9.67 10.62
N ASN A 325 20.45 -8.66 11.47
CA ASN A 325 19.94 -8.67 12.85
C ASN A 325 18.46 -8.26 12.99
N TRP A 326 17.86 -7.62 11.99
CA TRP A 326 16.52 -7.01 12.14
C TRP A 326 15.35 -7.96 11.89
N ARG A 327 15.56 -9.02 11.09
CA ARG A 327 14.54 -10.06 10.86
C ARG A 327 14.07 -10.71 12.15
N ARG A 328 14.99 -10.90 13.11
CA ARG A 328 14.70 -11.54 14.40
C ARG A 328 13.82 -10.64 15.29
N ASN A 329 14.20 -9.37 15.43
CA ASN A 329 13.48 -8.40 16.24
C ASN A 329 12.06 -8.09 15.73
N LEU A 330 11.84 -8.08 14.40
CA LEU A 330 10.51 -7.85 13.85
C LEU A 330 9.59 -9.05 14.06
N VAL A 331 10.08 -10.28 13.85
CA VAL A 331 9.31 -11.50 14.12
C VAL A 331 8.99 -11.61 15.61
N GLU A 332 9.93 -11.27 16.49
CA GLU A 332 9.73 -11.25 17.94
C GLU A 332 8.75 -10.14 18.38
N ALA A 333 8.80 -8.94 17.79
CA ALA A 333 7.87 -7.85 18.08
C ALA A 333 6.44 -8.13 17.58
N ILE A 334 6.31 -8.84 16.45
CA ILE A 334 5.02 -9.32 15.94
C ILE A 334 4.47 -10.41 16.86
N ALA A 335 5.30 -11.37 17.26
CA ALA A 335 4.92 -12.44 18.19
C ALA A 335 4.50 -11.89 19.57
N ALA A 336 5.18 -10.86 20.06
CA ALA A 336 4.87 -10.21 21.34
C ALA A 336 3.52 -9.46 21.38
N ASN A 337 2.94 -9.16 20.21
CA ASN A 337 1.70 -8.41 20.07
C ASN A 337 0.52 -9.26 19.54
N GLU A 338 0.69 -10.58 19.48
CA GLU A 338 -0.38 -11.52 19.11
C GLU A 338 -1.62 -11.35 20.00
N GLY A 339 -2.80 -11.19 19.38
CA GLY A 339 -4.09 -11.21 20.07
C GLY A 339 -4.55 -9.89 20.74
N ARG A 340 -3.78 -8.79 20.66
CA ARG A 340 -4.20 -7.50 21.23
C ARG A 340 -5.03 -6.68 20.25
N CYS A 341 -6.20 -6.22 20.69
CA CYS A 341 -6.93 -5.14 20.02
C CYS A 341 -6.24 -3.81 20.35
N TRP A 342 -5.90 -3.04 19.32
CA TRP A 342 -5.21 -1.76 19.49
C TRP A 342 -6.19 -0.69 20.01
N PRO A 343 -5.78 0.15 20.98
CA PRO A 343 -6.54 1.33 21.33
C PRO A 343 -6.65 2.24 20.10
N ARG A 344 -7.81 2.87 19.96
CA ARG A 344 -8.05 3.97 19.01
C ARG A 344 -6.98 5.04 19.23
N TYR A 345 -6.24 5.37 18.19
CA TYR A 345 -5.50 6.63 18.12
C TYR A 345 -6.47 7.74 17.70
#